data_AF-A0A7L4QVR3-F1
#
_entry.id   AF-A0A7L4QVR3-F1
#
_cell.length_a   1.000
_cell.length_b   1.000
_cell.length_c   1.000
_cell.angle_alpha   90.00
_cell.angle_beta   90.00
_cell.angle_gamma   90.00
#
_symmetry.space_group_name_H-M   'P 1'
#
loop_
_entity.id
_entity.type
_entity.pdbx_description
1 polymer ?
#
loop_
_entity_poly.entity_id
_entity_poly.type
_entity_poly.pdbx_seq_one_letter_code
_entity_poly.pdbx_strand_id
1 'polypeptide(L)'
;IKVSSIVSGKTKIVQLPKLEGAAMVNCVLSHAFSDQKGDIITAVIVVARADSLGCVVEHSAVNRDPQEVKIEAEAMVNYMMEIRGLKIKEINTEMVSHEVISMGSAVAALIYL
;
A
#
# COMPACT_ATOMS: atom_id res chain seq x y z
N ILE A 1 -9.65 -0.33 -10.69
CA ILE A 1 -8.76 -0.39 -11.88
C ILE A 1 -7.32 -0.26 -11.38
N LYS A 2 -6.40 -1.15 -11.77
CA LYS A 2 -4.98 -1.01 -11.41
C LYS A 2 -4.40 0.19 -12.16
N VAL A 3 -3.79 1.11 -11.43
CA VAL A 3 -3.20 2.34 -11.98
C VAL A 3 -1.71 2.42 -11.66
N SER A 4 -1.02 3.42 -12.19
CA SER A 4 0.36 3.72 -11.80
C SER A 4 0.42 4.17 -10.34
N SER A 5 1.51 3.84 -9.67
CA SER A 5 1.71 4.09 -8.23
C SER A 5 2.19 5.54 -7.97
N ILE A 6 1.45 6.53 -8.48
CA ILE A 6 1.80 7.96 -8.47
C ILE A 6 0.61 8.81 -8.01
N VAL A 7 0.85 9.75 -7.10
CA VAL A 7 -0.12 10.76 -6.66
C VAL A 7 0.31 12.16 -7.07
N SER A 8 -0.64 13.07 -7.29
CA SER A 8 -0.32 14.49 -7.51
C SER A 8 0.13 15.13 -6.19
N GLY A 9 1.05 16.10 -6.23
CA GLY A 9 1.44 16.85 -5.02
C GLY A 9 0.28 17.59 -4.34
N LYS A 10 -0.80 17.87 -5.08
CA LYS A 10 -2.03 18.50 -4.54
C LYS A 10 -3.03 17.51 -3.93
N THR A 11 -2.84 16.20 -4.11
CA THR A 11 -3.69 15.16 -3.53
C THR A 11 -3.67 15.27 -2.00
N LYS A 12 -4.79 14.98 -1.32
CA LYS A 12 -4.85 14.91 0.15
C LYS A 12 -5.19 13.48 0.56
N ILE A 13 -4.58 13.01 1.65
CA ILE A 13 -5.00 11.76 2.29
C ILE A 13 -6.22 12.06 3.15
N VAL A 14 -7.28 11.29 2.96
CA VAL A 14 -8.54 11.42 3.68
C VAL A 14 -9.01 10.05 4.13
N GLN A 15 -9.86 10.02 5.14
CA GLN A 15 -10.59 8.79 5.48
C GLN A 15 -11.52 8.41 4.32
N LEU A 16 -11.54 7.11 3.97
CA LEU A 16 -12.35 6.61 2.87
C LEU A 16 -13.85 6.89 3.14
N PRO A 17 -14.53 7.67 2.27
CA PRO A 17 -15.97 7.84 2.38
C PRO A 17 -16.70 6.55 1.99
N LYS A 18 -17.98 6.47 2.34
CA LYS A 18 -18.83 5.38 1.85
C LYS A 18 -18.88 5.43 0.31
N LEU A 19 -18.48 4.33 -0.33
CA LEU A 19 -18.62 4.15 -1.77
C LEU A 19 -19.98 3.51 -2.09
N GLU A 20 -20.56 3.88 -3.23
CA GLU A 20 -21.74 3.20 -3.76
C GLU A 20 -21.39 1.81 -4.29
N GLY A 21 -22.37 0.89 -4.26
CA GLY A 21 -22.20 -0.42 -4.86
C GLY A 21 -21.87 -0.30 -6.35
N ALA A 22 -20.91 -1.09 -6.83
CA ALA A 22 -20.41 -1.06 -8.21
C ALA A 22 -19.73 0.25 -8.65
N ALA A 23 -19.41 1.16 -7.73
CA ALA A 23 -18.61 2.35 -8.04
C ALA A 23 -17.25 1.95 -8.63
N MET A 24 -16.91 2.52 -9.77
CA MET A 24 -15.63 2.32 -10.44
C MET A 24 -14.60 3.25 -9.82
N VAL A 25 -13.65 2.68 -9.07
CA VAL A 25 -12.55 3.44 -8.45
C VAL A 25 -11.18 3.02 -8.99
N ASN A 26 -10.29 3.99 -9.08
CA ASN A 26 -8.87 3.74 -9.32
C ASN A 26 -8.23 3.35 -7.99
N CYS A 27 -7.41 2.30 -7.99
CA CYS A 27 -6.70 1.90 -6.79
C CYS A 27 -5.32 1.32 -7.09
N VAL A 28 -4.44 1.53 -6.11
CA VAL A 28 -3.18 0.81 -5.96
C VAL A 28 -3.43 -0.26 -4.89
N LEU A 29 -3.04 -1.51 -5.14
CA LEU A 29 -3.45 -2.64 -4.30
C LEU A 29 -2.29 -3.60 -4.07
N SER A 30 -2.00 -3.84 -2.79
CA SER A 30 -1.12 -4.89 -2.32
C SER A 30 -1.94 -6.06 -1.79
N HIS A 31 -1.49 -7.28 -2.06
CA HIS A 31 -2.21 -8.49 -1.70
C HIS A 31 -1.25 -9.67 -1.47
N ALA A 32 -1.46 -10.39 -0.37
CA ALA A 32 -0.92 -11.74 -0.15
C ALA A 32 -2.07 -12.74 0.05
N PHE A 33 -1.92 -13.94 -0.51
CA PHE A 33 -2.86 -15.05 -0.34
C PHE A 33 -2.10 -16.30 0.09
N SER A 34 -2.74 -17.10 0.94
CA SER A 34 -2.31 -18.48 1.20
C SER A 34 -3.52 -19.35 1.54
N ASP A 35 -3.44 -20.62 1.13
CA ASP A 35 -4.35 -21.71 1.47
C ASP A 35 -3.71 -22.70 2.47
N GLN A 36 -2.57 -22.36 3.05
CA GLN A 36 -1.87 -23.16 4.04
C GLN A 36 -2.23 -22.68 5.44
N LYS A 37 -2.80 -23.58 6.25
CA LYS A 37 -3.15 -23.27 7.64
C LYS A 37 -1.90 -22.89 8.45
N GLY A 38 -1.98 -21.77 9.16
CA GLY A 38 -0.90 -21.23 10.00
C GLY A 38 0.03 -20.26 9.28
N ASP A 39 -0.09 -20.09 7.96
CA ASP A 39 0.70 -19.08 7.25
C ASP A 39 0.35 -17.68 7.74
N ILE A 40 1.38 -16.84 7.93
CA ILE A 40 1.21 -15.41 8.18
C ILE A 40 1.33 -14.67 6.84
N ILE A 41 0.22 -14.11 6.37
CA ILE A 41 0.19 -13.29 5.16
C ILE A 41 0.15 -11.81 5.55
N THR A 42 0.96 -10.99 4.89
CA THR A 42 1.06 -9.54 5.14
C THR A 42 0.92 -8.75 3.85
N ALA A 43 0.14 -7.67 3.88
CA ALA A 43 0.04 -6.69 2.81
C ALA A 43 0.30 -5.29 3.37
N VAL A 44 1.14 -4.52 2.68
CA VAL A 44 1.56 -3.16 3.02
C VAL A 44 1.29 -2.26 1.82
N ILE A 45 0.80 -1.06 2.10
CA ILE A 45 0.81 0.05 1.15
C ILE A 45 1.43 1.27 1.81
N VAL A 46 2.34 1.93 1.10
CA VAL A 46 3.02 3.14 1.55
C VAL A 46 2.79 4.24 0.53
N VAL A 47 2.42 5.43 0.98
CA VAL A 47 2.34 6.63 0.13
C VAL A 47 3.28 7.70 0.68
N ALA A 48 4.18 8.20 -0.16
CA ALA A 48 5.01 9.35 0.14
C ALA A 48 4.60 10.53 -0.75
N ARG A 49 4.46 11.71 -0.17
CA ARG A 49 4.03 12.94 -0.87
C ARG A 49 5.15 13.99 -0.84
N ALA A 50 5.37 14.65 -1.97
CA ALA A 50 6.13 15.88 -2.09
C ALA A 50 5.28 16.99 -2.74
N ASP A 51 5.86 18.17 -2.94
CA ASP A 51 5.13 19.34 -3.48
C ASP A 51 4.57 19.15 -4.89
N SER A 52 5.33 18.50 -5.76
CA SER A 52 4.96 18.30 -7.17
C SER A 52 4.26 16.97 -7.41
N LEU A 53 4.72 15.92 -6.74
CA LEU A 53 4.36 14.52 -7.00
C LEU A 53 4.52 13.71 -5.71
N GLY A 54 3.84 12.57 -5.62
CA GLY A 54 4.15 11.51 -4.68
C GLY A 54 4.17 10.14 -5.32
N CYS A 55 4.67 9.16 -4.59
CA CYS A 55 4.78 7.78 -5.00
C CYS A 55 4.01 6.88 -4.03
N VAL A 56 3.43 5.82 -4.57
CA VAL A 56 2.80 4.74 -3.80
C VAL A 56 3.63 3.47 -4.00
N VAL A 57 3.79 2.67 -2.97
CA VAL A 57 4.49 1.38 -3.02
C VAL A 57 3.58 0.31 -2.45
N GLU A 58 3.44 -0.78 -3.20
CA GLU A 58 2.77 -2.01 -2.79
C GLU A 58 3.83 -3.04 -2.38
N HIS A 59 3.69 -3.65 -1.20
CA HIS A 59 4.52 -4.78 -0.81
C HIS A 59 3.73 -5.82 -0.04
N SER A 60 4.09 -7.08 -0.18
CA SER A 60 3.37 -8.19 0.45
C SER A 60 4.28 -9.40 0.62
N ALA A 61 3.98 -10.24 1.61
CA ALA A 61 4.73 -11.47 1.84
C ALA A 61 3.88 -12.55 2.52
N VAL A 62 4.38 -13.79 2.42
CA VAL A 62 3.91 -14.96 3.16
C VAL A 62 5.05 -15.42 4.06
N ASN A 63 4.77 -15.69 5.33
CA ASN A 63 5.71 -16.19 6.35
C ASN A 63 6.98 -15.35 6.52
N ARG A 64 6.83 -14.02 6.41
CA ARG A 64 7.87 -13.04 6.77
C ARG A 64 7.39 -12.19 7.93
N ASP A 65 8.32 -11.66 8.72
CA ASP A 65 8.00 -10.69 9.77
C ASP A 65 7.28 -9.49 9.15
N PRO A 66 6.03 -9.18 9.58
CA PRO A 66 5.30 -8.02 9.08
C PRO A 66 6.09 -6.70 9.17
N GLN A 67 6.90 -6.52 10.21
CA GLN A 67 7.69 -5.31 10.39
C GLN A 67 8.82 -5.20 9.36
N GLU A 68 9.45 -6.31 8.97
CA GLU A 68 10.44 -6.29 7.87
C GLU A 68 9.78 -5.90 6.55
N VAL A 69 8.61 -6.47 6.24
CA VAL A 69 7.85 -6.14 5.02
C VAL A 69 7.50 -4.66 5.00
N LYS A 70 7.09 -4.10 6.15
CA LYS A 70 6.83 -2.66 6.29
C LYS A 70 8.07 -1.82 6.04
N ILE A 71 9.20 -2.15 6.68
CA ILE A 71 10.46 -1.41 6.57
C ILE A 71 10.96 -1.43 5.11
N GLU A 72 10.87 -2.58 4.44
CA GLU A 72 11.23 -2.68 3.02
C GLU A 72 10.36 -1.79 2.14
N ALA A 73 9.04 -1.75 2.38
CA ALA A 73 8.13 -0.89 1.64
C ALA A 73 8.43 0.61 1.85
N GLU A 74 8.75 1.00 3.09
CA GLU A 74 9.17 2.36 3.42
C GLU A 74 10.52 2.70 2.78
N ALA A 75 11.48 1.77 2.77
CA ALA A 75 12.76 1.95 2.07
C ALA A 75 12.57 2.12 0.55
N MET A 76 11.70 1.31 -0.06
CA MET A 76 11.35 1.39 -1.47
C MET A 76 10.76 2.76 -1.83
N VAL A 77 9.80 3.28 -1.04
CA VAL A 77 9.20 4.59 -1.36
C VAL A 77 10.20 5.72 -1.18
N ASN A 78 11.06 5.66 -0.14
CA ASN A 78 12.11 6.65 0.07
C ASN A 78 13.08 6.68 -1.10
N TYR A 79 13.57 5.51 -1.54
CA TYR A 79 14.42 5.38 -2.73
C TYR A 79 13.74 5.96 -3.98
N MET A 80 12.46 5.64 -4.21
CA MET A 80 11.71 6.17 -5.35
C MET A 80 11.58 7.69 -5.35
N MET A 81 11.44 8.31 -4.19
CA MET A 81 11.38 9.76 -4.05
C MET A 81 12.76 10.39 -4.25
N GLU A 82 13.81 9.78 -3.70
CA GLU A 82 15.20 10.22 -3.81
C GLU A 82 15.69 10.26 -5.26
N ILE A 83 15.52 9.17 -6.03
CA ILE A 83 15.97 9.12 -7.44
C ILE A 83 15.24 10.14 -8.33
N ARG A 84 14.12 10.70 -7.87
CA ARG A 84 13.35 11.76 -8.55
C ARG A 84 13.69 13.17 -8.03
N GLY A 85 14.60 13.28 -7.07
CA GLY A 85 14.95 14.56 -6.43
C GLY A 85 13.79 15.18 -5.64
N LEU A 86 12.83 14.36 -5.17
CA LEU A 86 11.64 14.84 -4.48
C LEU A 86 11.85 14.83 -2.97
N LYS A 87 11.69 15.99 -2.34
CA LYS A 87 11.70 16.11 -0.88
C LYS A 87 10.37 15.63 -0.29
N ILE A 88 10.40 14.52 0.45
CA ILE A 88 9.23 13.98 1.14
C ILE A 88 8.73 14.98 2.19
N LYS A 89 7.43 15.24 2.16
CA LYS A 89 6.70 16.05 3.16
C LYS A 89 5.93 15.20 4.14
N GLU A 90 5.36 14.11 3.65
CA GLU A 90 4.51 13.21 4.40
C GLU A 90 4.71 11.79 3.87
N ILE A 91 4.72 10.83 4.77
CA ILE A 91 4.66 9.40 4.48
C ILE A 91 3.55 8.79 5.32
N ASN A 92 2.67 8.01 4.70
CA ASN A 92 1.63 7.25 5.38
C ASN A 92 1.78 5.79 4.98
N THR A 93 1.70 4.91 5.98
CA THR A 93 1.87 3.46 5.80
C THR A 93 0.67 2.76 6.41
N GLU A 94 0.01 1.92 5.61
CA GLU A 94 -1.04 1.01 6.08
C GLU A 94 -0.57 -0.42 5.90
N MET A 95 -0.78 -1.25 6.91
CA MET A 95 -0.37 -2.65 6.92
C MET A 95 -1.44 -3.50 7.58
N VAL A 96 -1.69 -4.68 7.00
CA VAL A 96 -2.50 -5.72 7.61
C VAL A 96 -1.79 -7.06 7.50
N SER A 97 -1.89 -7.84 8.56
CA SER A 97 -1.42 -9.22 8.61
C SER A 97 -2.54 -10.14 9.07
N HIS A 98 -2.53 -11.37 8.59
CA HIS A 98 -3.52 -12.39 8.92
C HIS A 98 -2.84 -13.76 9.06
N GLU A 99 -3.21 -14.52 10.10
CA GLU A 99 -2.86 -15.93 10.21
C GLU A 99 -3.96 -16.76 9.54
N VAL A 100 -3.58 -17.55 8.54
CA VAL A 100 -4.51 -18.31 7.70
C VAL A 100 -5.11 -19.48 8.49
N ILE A 101 -6.45 -19.53 8.54
CA ILE A 101 -7.19 -20.64 9.16
C ILE A 101 -7.43 -21.79 8.17
N SER A 102 -7.79 -21.46 6.93
CA SER A 102 -8.03 -22.43 5.83
C SER A 102 -7.61 -21.86 4.48
N MET A 103 -8.22 -20.74 4.08
CA MET A 103 -7.80 -19.90 2.96
C MET A 103 -7.93 -18.45 3.41
N GLY A 104 -6.89 -17.65 3.18
CA GLY A 104 -6.84 -16.28 3.65
C GLY A 104 -6.22 -15.34 2.64
N SER A 105 -6.62 -14.07 2.71
CA SER A 105 -6.03 -13.00 1.93
C SER A 105 -5.86 -11.76 2.81
N ALA A 106 -4.68 -11.15 2.75
CA ALA A 106 -4.39 -9.84 3.33
C ALA A 106 -4.37 -8.83 2.19
N VAL A 107 -5.11 -7.72 2.35
CA VAL A 107 -5.25 -6.68 1.32
C VAL A 107 -5.03 -5.31 1.93
N ALA A 108 -4.13 -4.54 1.34
CA ALA A 108 -3.92 -3.12 1.64
C ALA A 108 -4.07 -2.32 0.34
N ALA A 109 -4.81 -1.20 0.38
CA ALA A 109 -5.13 -0.45 -0.82
C ALA A 109 -5.14 1.06 -0.59
N LEU A 110 -4.70 1.80 -1.61
CA LEU A 110 -4.90 3.25 -1.73
C LEU A 110 -5.93 3.48 -2.84
N ILE A 111 -7.00 4.18 -2.50
CA ILE A 111 -8.12 4.46 -3.40
C ILE A 111 -8.05 5.93 -3.82
N TYR A 112 -8.05 6.17 -5.13
CA TYR A 112 -8.22 7.52 -5.68
C TYR A 112 -9.70 7.83 -5.81
N LEU A 113 -10.10 8.96 -5.24
CA LEU A 113 -11.47 9.50 -5.24
C LEU A 113 -11.63 10.59 -6.29
#